data_AF-A0A534V0P5-F1
#
_entry.id   AF-A0A534V0P5-F1
#
_cell.length_a   1.000
_cell.length_b   1.000
_cell.length_c   1.000
_cell.angle_alpha   90.00
_cell.angle_beta   90.00
_cell.angle_gamma   90.00
#
_symmetry.space_group_name_H-M   'P 1'
#
loop_
_entity.id
_entity.type
_entity.pdbx_description
1 polymer ?
#
loop_
_entity_poly.entity_id
_entity_poly.type
_entity_poly.pdbx_seq_one_letter_code
_entity_poly.pdbx_strand_id
1 'polypeptide(L)'
;MALRLPHRRFHRSVGPCAGLFFDPGGKLISEAEFKARESEWLPTAEDRAFVKSLMHPVVDPGKMASWVAAPAKGINGMPVGFEYVRPPDA
;
A
#
# COMPACT_ATOMS: atom_id res chain seq x y z
N MET A 1 -18.01 2.64 3.28
CA MET A 1 -17.00 1.57 3.43
C MET A 1 -15.82 2.13 4.21
N ALA A 2 -15.23 1.40 5.16
CA ALA A 2 -14.16 1.91 6.03
C ALA A 2 -13.01 0.90 6.10
N LEU A 3 -11.77 1.40 6.12
CA LEU A 3 -10.58 0.58 6.33
C LEU A 3 -10.58 -0.01 7.75
N ARG A 4 -10.10 -1.25 7.89
CA ARG A 4 -10.04 -1.97 9.16
C ARG A 4 -8.73 -2.75 9.26
N LEU A 5 -8.24 -2.91 10.47
CA LEU A 5 -7.12 -3.82 10.74
C LEU A 5 -7.63 -5.27 10.75
N PRO A 6 -6.88 -6.23 10.17
CA PRO A 6 -7.16 -7.64 10.36
C PRO A 6 -6.84 -8.06 11.79
N HIS A 7 -7.36 -9.21 12.22
CA HIS A 7 -7.00 -9.81 13.49
C HIS A 7 -5.49 -10.06 13.57
N ARG A 8 -4.88 -9.89 14.75
CA ARG A 8 -3.42 -10.05 15.01
C ARG A 8 -2.83 -11.43 14.65
N ARG A 9 -3.69 -12.40 14.36
CA ARG A 9 -3.36 -13.79 14.01
C ARG A 9 -3.23 -13.98 12.50
N PHE A 10 -3.81 -13.09 11.71
CA PHE A 10 -3.81 -13.14 10.25
C PHE A 10 -2.39 -12.99 9.69
N HIS A 11 -2.04 -13.85 8.74
CA HIS A 11 -0.84 -13.77 7.91
C HIS A 11 0.47 -13.50 8.68
N ARG A 12 0.83 -14.42 9.59
CA ARG A 12 2.01 -14.32 10.46
C ARG A 12 3.07 -15.35 10.08
N SER A 13 4.31 -14.90 9.98
CA SER A 13 5.49 -15.77 9.79
C SER A 13 6.30 -15.97 11.08
N VAL A 14 5.92 -15.33 12.19
CA VAL A 14 6.67 -15.37 13.46
C VAL A 14 5.72 -15.47 14.65
N GLY A 15 6.13 -16.24 15.67
CA GLY A 15 5.42 -16.41 16.94
C GLY A 15 4.43 -17.58 16.94
N PRO A 16 3.55 -17.68 17.95
CA PRO A 16 2.66 -18.83 18.16
C PRO A 16 1.66 -19.12 17.04
N CYS A 17 1.43 -18.15 16.14
CA CYS A 17 0.53 -18.29 15.00
C CYS A 17 1.28 -18.47 13.67
N ALA A 18 2.61 -18.60 13.71
CA ALA A 18 3.40 -18.86 12.52
C ALA A 18 3.04 -20.23 11.92
N GLY A 19 2.84 -20.29 10.61
CA GLY A 19 2.47 -21.52 9.90
C GLY A 19 1.01 -21.97 10.09
N LEU A 20 0.19 -21.20 10.81
CA LEU A 20 -1.25 -21.42 10.92
C LEU A 20 -2.02 -20.45 10.02
N PHE A 21 -3.19 -20.87 9.54
CA PHE A 21 -4.01 -20.10 8.62
C PHE A 21 -5.23 -19.53 9.32
N PHE A 22 -5.39 -18.21 9.26
CA PHE A 22 -6.53 -17.50 9.82
C PHE A 22 -7.12 -16.59 8.76
N ASP A 23 -8.44 -16.38 8.79
CA ASP A 23 -9.09 -15.32 8.01
C ASP A 23 -8.80 -13.92 8.63
N PRO A 24 -9.14 -12.80 7.95
CA PRO A 24 -8.96 -11.46 8.52
C PRO A 24 -9.73 -11.20 9.82
N GLY A 25 -10.77 -11.99 10.11
CA GLY A 25 -11.52 -11.95 11.37
C GLY A 25 -10.85 -12.73 12.51
N GLY A 26 -9.82 -13.53 12.21
CA GLY A 26 -9.09 -14.35 13.16
C GLY A 26 -9.67 -15.74 13.37
N LYS A 27 -10.60 -16.20 12.53
CA LYS A 27 -11.07 -17.59 12.55
C LYS A 27 -9.97 -18.49 11.99
N LEU A 28 -9.66 -19.58 12.70
CA LEU A 28 -8.75 -20.60 12.18
C LEU A 28 -9.42 -21.31 11.00
N ILE A 29 -8.71 -21.41 9.89
CA ILE A 29 -9.17 -22.03 8.65
C ILE A 29 -8.12 -23.02 8.13
N SER A 30 -8.51 -23.84 7.16
CA SER A 30 -7.56 -24.76 6.52
C SER A 30 -6.63 -24.02 5.56
N GLU A 31 -5.48 -24.61 5.25
CA GLU A 31 -4.59 -24.09 4.20
C GLU A 31 -5.27 -24.00 2.83
N ALA A 32 -6.08 -25.01 2.49
CA ALA A 32 -6.83 -25.03 1.23
C ALA A 32 -7.85 -23.88 1.15
N GLU A 33 -8.57 -23.62 2.24
CA GLU A 33 -9.49 -22.49 2.33
C GLU A 33 -8.77 -21.15 2.26
N PHE A 34 -7.61 -21.03 2.92
CA PHE A 34 -6.79 -19.83 2.83
C PHE A 34 -6.33 -19.56 1.39
N LYS A 35 -5.73 -20.56 0.73
CA LYS A 35 -5.24 -20.44 -0.66
C LYS A 35 -6.36 -20.12 -1.64
N ALA A 36 -7.55 -20.69 -1.46
CA ALA A 36 -8.69 -20.43 -2.32
C ALA A 36 -9.20 -18.97 -2.24
N ARG A 37 -8.95 -18.29 -1.12
CA ARG A 37 -9.46 -16.94 -0.83
C ARG A 37 -8.37 -15.90 -0.63
N GLU A 38 -7.11 -16.28 -0.81
CA GLU A 38 -5.95 -15.43 -0.53
C GLU A 38 -5.99 -14.12 -1.31
N SER A 39 -6.44 -14.18 -2.57
CA SER A 39 -6.62 -13.03 -3.45
C SER A 39 -7.70 -12.05 -2.99
N GLU A 40 -8.61 -12.44 -2.11
CA GLU A 40 -9.60 -11.53 -1.51
C GLU A 40 -8.96 -10.61 -0.45
N TRP A 41 -7.82 -11.02 0.13
CA TRP A 41 -7.24 -10.37 1.31
C TRP A 41 -5.87 -9.79 1.07
N LEU A 42 -5.08 -10.41 0.19
CA LEU A 42 -3.71 -10.02 -0.10
C LEU A 42 -3.57 -9.63 -1.56
N PRO A 43 -2.76 -8.60 -1.88
CA PRO A 43 -2.50 -8.23 -3.26
C PRO A 43 -1.97 -9.41 -4.06
N THR A 44 -2.55 -9.65 -5.23
CA THR A 44 -2.07 -10.65 -6.19
C THR A 44 -0.86 -10.14 -6.97
N ALA A 45 -0.30 -11.00 -7.84
CA ALA A 45 0.74 -10.55 -8.77
C ALA A 45 0.20 -9.51 -9.77
N GLU A 46 -1.05 -9.67 -10.21
CA GLU A 46 -1.73 -8.76 -11.13
C GLU A 46 -1.98 -7.40 -10.48
N ASP A 47 -2.46 -7.37 -9.23
CA ASP A 47 -2.64 -6.13 -8.46
C ASP A 47 -1.31 -5.37 -8.33
N ARG A 48 -0.23 -6.08 -8.01
CA ARG A 48 1.12 -5.49 -7.92
C ARG A 48 1.60 -4.95 -9.27
N ALA A 49 1.36 -5.68 -10.36
CA ALA A 49 1.74 -5.25 -11.69
C ALA A 49 0.97 -4.00 -12.12
N PHE A 50 -0.34 -3.95 -11.83
CA PHE A 50 -1.17 -2.78 -12.09
C PHE A 50 -0.73 -1.57 -11.28
N VAL A 51 -0.51 -1.69 -9.96
CA VAL A 51 0.00 -0.58 -9.16
C VAL A 51 1.35 -0.09 -9.69
N LYS A 52 2.24 -1.01 -10.08
CA LYS A 52 3.53 -0.66 -10.66
C LYS A 52 3.41 0.11 -11.99
N SER A 53 2.43 -0.22 -12.83
CA SER A 53 2.23 0.49 -14.09
C SER A 53 1.78 1.95 -13.90
N LEU A 54 1.26 2.31 -12.73
CA LEU A 54 0.92 3.69 -12.37
C LEU A 54 2.14 4.53 -11.91
N MET A 55 3.25 3.87 -11.54
CA MET A 55 4.41 4.50 -10.89
C MET A 55 5.33 5.21 -11.89
N HIS A 56 4.85 6.29 -12.49
CA HIS A 56 5.64 7.19 -13.32
C HIS A 56 6.07 8.44 -12.54
N PRO A 57 7.35 8.85 -12.62
CA PRO A 57 7.84 10.02 -11.89
C PRO A 57 7.26 11.32 -12.48
N VAL A 58 6.84 12.23 -11.60
CA VAL A 58 6.44 13.61 -11.93
C VAL A 58 7.31 14.54 -11.08
N VAL A 59 8.22 15.28 -11.72
CA VAL A 59 9.25 16.10 -11.04
C VAL A 59 9.03 17.60 -11.20
N ASP A 60 8.04 18.00 -12.00
CA ASP A 60 7.70 19.41 -12.18
C ASP A 60 7.17 20.02 -10.87
N PRO A 61 7.68 21.18 -10.41
CA PRO A 61 7.19 21.84 -9.22
C PRO A 61 5.67 22.05 -9.24
N GLY A 62 5.00 21.62 -8.17
CA GLY A 62 3.55 21.75 -8.01
C GLY A 62 2.70 20.75 -8.79
N LYS A 63 3.29 19.79 -9.52
CA LYS A 63 2.55 18.71 -10.17
C LYS A 63 2.61 17.41 -9.36
N MET A 64 1.51 16.68 -9.39
CA MET A 64 1.36 15.38 -8.73
C MET A 64 1.05 14.32 -9.79
N ALA A 65 1.49 13.08 -9.56
CA ALA A 65 1.10 11.96 -10.39
C ALA A 65 -0.42 11.72 -10.30
N SER A 66 -1.02 11.17 -11.36
CA SER A 66 -2.49 11.04 -11.48
C SER A 66 -3.16 10.20 -10.38
N TRP A 67 -2.41 9.33 -9.71
CA TRP A 67 -2.90 8.42 -8.67
C TRP A 67 -2.85 9.03 -7.25
N VAL A 68 -2.34 10.25 -7.08
CA VAL A 68 -2.24 10.91 -5.77
C VAL A 68 -2.69 12.38 -5.84
N ALA A 69 -3.52 12.78 -4.88
CA ALA A 69 -3.98 14.16 -4.76
C ALA A 69 -2.88 15.09 -4.23
N ALA A 70 -3.04 16.40 -4.49
CA ALA A 70 -2.20 17.44 -3.90
C ALA A 70 -2.23 17.39 -2.36
N PRO A 71 -1.09 17.61 -1.67
CA PRO A 71 -1.10 17.75 -0.22
C PRO A 71 -1.83 19.03 0.19
N ALA A 72 -2.41 19.04 1.40
CA ALA A 72 -3.17 20.18 1.89
C ALA A 72 -2.30 21.45 2.11
N LYS A 73 -1.01 21.27 2.43
CA LYS A 73 -0.05 22.36 2.67
C LYS A 73 1.35 21.92 2.22
N GLY A 74 2.19 22.89 1.87
CA GLY A 74 3.61 22.65 1.64
C GLY A 74 4.41 22.51 2.94
N ILE A 75 5.74 22.45 2.82
CA ILE A 75 6.66 22.19 3.93
C ILE A 75 7.31 23.51 4.37
N ASN A 76 7.48 23.71 5.69
CA ASN A 76 8.15 24.88 6.26
C ASN A 76 7.57 26.24 5.81
N GLY A 77 6.24 26.32 5.69
CA GLY A 77 5.56 27.54 5.22
C GLY A 77 5.69 27.84 3.73
N MET A 78 6.42 27.00 2.97
CA MET A 78 6.56 27.15 1.53
C MET A 78 5.30 26.66 0.79
N PRO A 79 4.97 27.22 -0.39
CA PRO A 79 3.84 26.76 -1.20
C PRO A 79 4.08 25.34 -1.75
N VAL A 80 3.01 24.65 -2.13
CA VAL A 80 3.10 23.30 -2.74
C VAL A 80 3.92 23.32 -4.03
N GLY A 81 3.89 24.42 -4.78
CA GLY A 81 4.69 24.61 -6.00
C GLY A 81 6.14 25.06 -5.79
N PHE A 82 6.65 25.06 -4.55
CA PHE A 82 8.05 25.38 -4.30
C PHE A 82 8.97 24.29 -4.88
N GLU A 83 10.14 24.70 -5.36
CA GLU A 83 11.17 23.78 -5.82
C GLU A 83 11.86 23.10 -4.62
N TYR A 84 11.27 22.00 -4.15
CA TYR A 84 11.75 21.28 -2.95
C TYR A 84 13.05 20.52 -3.18
N VAL A 85 13.38 20.20 -4.44
CA VAL A 85 14.59 19.46 -4.82
C VAL A 85 15.21 20.16 -6.01
N ARG A 86 16.51 20.45 -5.92
CA ARG A 86 17.32 20.96 -7.04
C ARG A 86 18.28 19.85 -7.48
N PRO A 87 18.04 19.19 -8.62
CA PRO A 87 18.98 18.21 -9.15
C PRO A 87 20.32 18.87 -9.52
N PRO A 88 21.43 18.13 -9.56
CA PRO A 88 22.76 18.67 -9.88
C PRO A 88 22.87 19.35 -11.24
N ASP A 89 22.00 18.96 -12.18
CA ASP A 89 22.02 19.40 -13.58
C ASP A 89 20.90 20.41 -13.92
N ALA A 90 20.26 21.02 -12.92
CA ALA A 90 19.18 22.00 -13.08
C ALA A 90 19.68 23.45 -13.08
#